data_AF-A0A438HCS9-F1
#
_entry.id   AF-A0A438HCS9-F1
#
_cell.length_a   1.000
_cell.length_b   1.000
_cell.length_c   1.000
_cell.angle_alpha   90.00
_cell.angle_beta   90.00
_cell.angle_gamma   90.00
#
_symmetry.space_group_name_H-M   'P 1'
#
loop_
_entity.id
_entity.type
_entity.pdbx_description
1 polymer ?
#
loop_
_entity_poly.entity_id
_entity_poly.type
_entity_poly.pdbx_seq_one_letter_code
_entity_poly.pdbx_strand_id
1 'polypeptide(L)'
;MQPFGVVPVIQDGDYTLFESRAIMRYYAEKYKSQGTDLLGKTIEERGVVEQWLEVEAQSYHPAIDNLVIEILFGRKRGIPPDAKVIEESEKKLAKVLDIYEERLSKSKYLAGDFFSLADLSHLPFTKYLADMGKMYLIEERKHVKAWWDDISNRPSWKKVFSSRWPLLE
;
A
#
# COMPACT_ATOMS: atom_id res chain seq x y z
N MET A 1 -8.75 21.95 2.68
CA MET A 1 -8.74 21.96 1.20
C MET A 1 -7.45 21.33 0.72
N GLN A 2 -7.47 20.47 -0.30
CA GLN A 2 -6.26 19.87 -0.88
C GLN A 2 -5.82 20.70 -2.10
N PRO A 3 -4.64 21.34 -2.10
CA PRO A 3 -4.26 22.29 -3.14
C PRO A 3 -3.91 21.64 -4.49
N PHE A 4 -3.61 20.34 -4.52
CA PHE A 4 -3.31 19.55 -5.72
C PHE A 4 -4.55 18.85 -6.32
N GLY A 5 -5.74 19.04 -5.73
CA GLY A 5 -6.99 18.48 -6.23
C GLY A 5 -7.11 16.95 -6.11
N VAL A 6 -6.35 16.31 -5.22
CA VAL A 6 -6.40 14.85 -4.99
C VAL A 6 -6.90 14.50 -3.60
N VAL A 7 -7.39 13.27 -3.44
CA VAL A 7 -7.75 12.68 -2.13
C VAL A 7 -6.59 11.82 -1.62
N PRO A 8 -6.41 11.65 -0.29
CA PRO A 8 -7.28 12.10 0.81
C PRO A 8 -6.87 13.44 1.45
N VAL A 9 -7.83 14.05 2.16
CA VAL A 9 -7.64 15.11 3.16
C VAL A 9 -8.33 14.67 4.44
N ILE A 10 -7.72 14.96 5.59
CA ILE A 10 -8.37 14.85 6.89
C ILE A 10 -8.55 16.23 7.52
N GLN A 11 -9.55 16.34 8.38
CA GLN A 11 -9.74 17.42 9.33
C GLN A 11 -9.81 16.79 10.73
N ASP A 12 -8.90 17.17 11.62
CA ASP A 12 -8.83 16.67 12.98
C ASP A 12 -8.86 17.87 13.95
N GLY A 13 -10.06 18.24 14.38
CA GLY A 13 -10.31 19.53 15.03
C GLY A 13 -10.05 20.67 14.04
N ASP A 14 -9.18 21.62 14.40
CA ASP A 14 -8.76 22.73 13.54
C ASP A 14 -7.57 22.37 12.62
N TYR A 15 -6.99 21.18 12.78
CA TYR A 15 -5.83 20.74 12.01
C TYR A 15 -6.26 20.06 10.70
N THR A 16 -5.78 20.57 9.57
CA THR A 16 -5.97 19.97 8.23
C THR A 16 -4.67 19.35 7.74
N LEU A 17 -4.74 18.12 7.22
CA LEU A 17 -3.60 17.43 6.63
C LEU A 17 -4.02 16.67 5.37
N PHE A 18 -3.12 16.61 4.39
CA PHE A 18 -3.28 15.84 3.14
C PHE A 18 -2.04 14.98 2.90
N GLU A 19 -2.06 14.19 1.83
CA GLU A 19 -1.17 13.05 1.55
C GLU A 19 -1.43 11.85 2.44
N SER A 20 -1.85 10.73 1.84
CA SER A 20 -2.23 9.52 2.56
C SER A 20 -1.14 9.00 3.50
N ARG A 21 0.12 9.00 3.04
CA ARG A 21 1.28 8.55 3.82
C ARG A 21 1.64 9.53 4.94
N ALA A 22 1.45 10.84 4.76
CA ALA A 22 1.63 11.82 5.82
C ALA A 22 0.53 11.69 6.88
N ILE A 23 -0.71 11.47 6.45
CA ILE A 23 -1.86 11.18 7.32
C ILE A 23 -1.62 9.90 8.14
N MET A 24 -1.11 8.84 7.52
CA MET A 24 -0.72 7.60 8.21
C MET A 24 0.31 7.87 9.31
N ARG A 25 1.38 8.61 9.00
CA ARG A 25 2.41 9.00 9.99
C ARG A 25 1.82 9.82 11.13
N TYR A 26 0.96 10.80 10.82
CA TYR A 26 0.30 11.65 11.80
C TYR A 26 -0.52 10.83 12.80
N TYR A 27 -1.37 9.92 12.32
CA TYR A 27 -2.19 9.11 13.23
C TYR A 27 -1.39 8.08 14.01
N ALA A 28 -0.36 7.49 13.40
CA ALA A 28 0.53 6.56 14.10
C ALA A 28 1.29 7.24 15.25
N GLU A 29 1.73 8.49 15.06
CA GLU A 29 2.39 9.27 16.10
C GLU A 29 1.37 9.78 17.16
N LYS A 30 0.26 10.38 16.72
CA LYS A 30 -0.78 10.95 17.61
C LYS A 30 -1.34 9.91 18.57
N TYR A 31 -1.50 8.67 18.11
CA TYR A 31 -2.06 7.56 18.88
C TYR A 31 -1.03 6.49 19.22
N LYS A 32 0.27 6.82 19.28
CA LYS A 32 1.35 5.86 19.53
C LYS A 32 1.16 5.00 20.79
N SER A 33 0.48 5.53 21.81
CA SER A 33 0.17 4.81 23.05
C SER A 33 -1.04 3.87 22.97
N GLN A 34 -1.68 3.74 21.81
CA GLN A 34 -2.90 2.96 21.61
C GLN A 34 -2.74 1.96 20.45
N GLY A 35 -3.21 0.73 20.65
CA GLY A 35 -3.21 -0.29 19.61
C GLY A 35 -1.82 -0.81 19.26
N THR A 36 -1.63 -1.18 17.99
CA THR A 36 -0.34 -1.68 17.48
C THR A 36 0.57 -0.50 17.19
N ASP A 37 1.81 -0.53 17.69
CA ASP A 37 2.85 0.43 17.30
C ASP A 37 3.24 0.15 15.84
N LEU A 38 3.00 1.13 14.96
CA LEU A 38 3.25 1.03 13.52
C LEU A 38 4.55 1.73 13.09
N LEU A 39 5.25 2.39 14.02
CA LEU A 39 6.46 3.18 13.75
C LEU A 39 7.73 2.50 14.25
N GLY A 40 7.60 1.50 15.14
CA GLY A 40 8.74 0.90 15.81
C GLY A 40 9.07 1.60 17.14
N LYS A 41 9.79 0.88 17.99
CA LYS A 41 10.14 1.26 19.35
C LYS A 41 11.46 2.03 19.43
N THR A 42 12.40 1.78 18.51
CA THR A 42 13.68 2.49 18.44
C THR A 42 13.75 3.44 17.23
N ILE A 43 14.72 4.34 17.25
CA ILE A 43 14.96 5.24 16.11
C ILE A 43 15.43 4.47 14.88
N GLU A 44 16.18 3.38 15.08
CA GLU A 44 16.63 2.49 14.02
C GLU A 44 15.45 1.76 13.39
N GLU A 45 14.54 1.19 14.19
CA GLU A 45 13.32 0.55 13.69
C GLU A 45 12.47 1.54 12.89
N ARG A 46 12.29 2.76 13.40
CA ARG A 46 11.60 3.83 12.68
C ARG A 46 12.29 4.19 11.37
N GLY A 47 13.62 4.25 11.36
CA GLY A 47 14.40 4.49 10.15
C GLY A 47 14.12 3.44 9.07
N VAL A 48 14.01 2.16 9.44
CA VAL A 48 13.67 1.08 8.50
C VAL A 48 12.20 1.16 8.06
N VAL A 49 11.26 1.50 8.94
CA VAL A 49 9.86 1.74 8.56
C VAL A 49 9.76 2.85 7.52
N GLU A 50 10.43 3.98 7.75
CA GLU A 50 10.43 5.12 6.82
C GLU A 50 11.09 4.75 5.48
N GLN A 51 12.20 4.00 5.52
CA GLN A 51 12.85 3.51 4.31
C GLN A 51 11.88 2.70 3.43
N TRP A 52 11.17 1.73 4.01
CA TRP A 52 10.27 0.87 3.23
C TRP A 52 8.96 1.56 2.82
N LEU A 53 8.51 2.57 3.59
CA LEU A 53 7.41 3.43 3.19
C LEU A 53 7.78 4.31 1.98
N GLU A 54 9.03 4.78 1.89
CA GLU A 54 9.53 5.47 0.69
C GLU A 54 9.76 4.51 -0.48
N VAL A 55 10.24 3.29 -0.25
CA VAL A 55 10.30 2.26 -1.31
C VAL A 55 8.91 1.98 -1.87
N GLU A 56 7.88 1.91 -1.01
CA GLU A 56 6.51 1.78 -1.46
C GLU A 56 6.09 2.98 -2.31
N ALA A 57 6.29 4.20 -1.83
CA ALA A 57 5.89 5.42 -2.54
C ALA A 57 6.59 5.62 -3.89
N GLN A 58 7.88 5.28 -3.99
CA GLN A 58 8.73 5.64 -5.12
C GLN A 58 8.94 4.49 -6.12
N SER A 59 8.80 3.24 -5.69
CA SER A 59 9.09 2.06 -6.54
C SER A 59 7.88 1.16 -6.73
N TYR A 60 7.17 0.83 -5.65
CA TYR A 60 6.02 -0.06 -5.72
C TYR A 60 4.80 0.65 -6.33
N HIS A 61 4.40 1.77 -5.73
CA HIS A 61 3.19 2.50 -6.06
C HIS A 61 3.13 2.96 -7.52
N PRO A 62 4.19 3.58 -8.11
CA PRO A 62 4.12 4.03 -9.50
C PRO A 62 3.95 2.88 -10.50
N ALA A 63 4.49 1.69 -10.18
CA ALA A 63 4.36 0.52 -11.05
C ALA A 63 2.94 -0.07 -11.01
N ILE A 64 2.33 -0.15 -9.82
CA ILE A 64 0.98 -0.69 -9.68
C ILE A 64 -0.12 0.33 -10.02
N ASP A 65 0.09 1.61 -9.79
CA ASP A 65 -0.88 2.68 -10.06
C ASP A 65 -1.19 2.77 -11.56
N ASN A 66 -0.17 2.66 -12.42
CA ASN A 66 -0.38 2.58 -13.87
C ASN A 66 -1.29 1.40 -14.27
N LEU A 67 -1.12 0.22 -13.65
CA LEU A 67 -2.00 -0.92 -13.91
C LEU A 67 -3.43 -0.62 -13.48
N VAL A 68 -3.61 -0.03 -12.30
CA VAL A 68 -4.92 0.32 -11.74
C VAL A 68 -5.62 1.37 -12.61
N ILE A 69 -4.89 2.40 -13.06
CA ILE A 69 -5.41 3.45 -13.94
C ILE A 69 -5.82 2.85 -15.29
N GLU A 70 -4.93 2.11 -15.95
CA GLU A 70 -5.19 1.55 -17.28
C GLU A 70 -6.33 0.53 -17.28
N ILE A 71 -6.34 -0.39 -16.30
CA ILE A 71 -7.24 -1.55 -16.33
C ILE A 71 -8.55 -1.27 -15.61
N LEU A 72 -8.51 -0.74 -14.38
CA LEU A 72 -9.74 -0.55 -13.59
C LEU A 72 -10.40 0.78 -13.91
N PHE A 73 -9.65 1.88 -13.83
CA PHE A 73 -10.24 3.20 -14.04
C PHE A 73 -10.45 3.54 -15.52
N GLY A 74 -9.59 3.04 -16.42
CA GLY A 74 -9.79 3.11 -17.87
C GLY A 74 -11.11 2.46 -18.28
N ARG A 75 -11.35 1.22 -17.81
CA ARG A 75 -12.63 0.51 -17.99
C ARG A 75 -13.82 1.31 -17.48
N LYS A 76 -13.74 1.91 -16.28
CA LYS A 76 -14.82 2.76 -15.74
C LYS A 76 -15.09 4.02 -16.57
N ARG A 77 -14.08 4.53 -17.28
CA ARG A 77 -14.19 5.71 -18.16
C ARG A 77 -14.48 5.38 -19.63
N GLY A 78 -14.57 4.10 -19.98
CA GLY A 78 -14.72 3.66 -21.37
C GLY A 78 -13.45 3.87 -22.22
N ILE A 79 -12.29 4.02 -21.58
CA ILE A 79 -10.99 4.14 -22.24
C ILE A 79 -10.40 2.73 -22.39
N PRO A 80 -10.04 2.29 -23.61
CA PRO A 80 -9.43 0.99 -23.81
C PRO A 80 -8.01 0.95 -23.20
N PRO A 81 -7.59 -0.16 -22.59
CA PRO A 81 -6.29 -0.27 -21.96
C PRO A 81 -5.15 -0.26 -22.99
N ASP A 82 -4.04 0.43 -22.68
CA ASP A 82 -2.82 0.33 -23.46
C ASP A 82 -2.00 -0.91 -23.05
N ALA A 83 -1.93 -1.90 -23.94
CA ALA A 83 -1.22 -3.15 -23.71
C ALA A 83 0.28 -2.95 -23.42
N LYS A 84 0.91 -1.94 -24.02
CA LYS A 84 2.34 -1.66 -23.81
C LYS A 84 2.57 -1.09 -22.40
N VAL A 85 1.70 -0.17 -21.96
CA VAL A 85 1.77 0.39 -20.59
C VAL A 85 1.58 -0.71 -19.56
N ILE A 86 0.63 -1.63 -19.79
CA ILE A 86 0.39 -2.78 -18.91
C ILE A 86 1.62 -3.67 -18.83
N GLU A 87 2.17 -4.08 -19.98
CA GLU A 87 3.36 -4.96 -20.02
C GLU A 87 4.57 -4.34 -19.32
N GLU A 88 4.84 -3.05 -19.56
CA GLU A 88 5.95 -2.34 -18.93
C GLU A 88 5.75 -2.19 -17.41
N SER A 89 4.51 -1.93 -16.98
CA SER A 89 4.17 -1.76 -15.57
C SER A 89 4.23 -3.07 -14.80
N GLU A 90 3.76 -4.19 -15.39
CA GLU A 90 3.95 -5.52 -14.83
C GLU A 90 5.41 -5.90 -14.67
N LYS A 91 6.23 -5.66 -15.70
CA LYS A 91 7.68 -5.92 -15.64
C LYS A 91 8.36 -5.11 -14.54
N LYS A 92 7.97 -3.83 -14.36
CA LYS A 92 8.49 -2.98 -13.27
C LYS A 92 8.06 -3.52 -11.92
N LEU A 93 6.78 -3.83 -11.75
CA LEU A 93 6.22 -4.34 -10.50
C LEU A 93 6.84 -5.70 -10.12
N ALA A 94 7.01 -6.61 -11.08
CA ALA A 94 7.66 -7.90 -10.88
C ALA A 94 9.08 -7.74 -10.33
N LYS A 95 9.89 -6.82 -10.89
CA LYS A 95 11.25 -6.54 -10.40
C LYS A 95 11.26 -6.01 -8.96
N VAL A 96 10.32 -5.12 -8.62
CA VAL A 96 10.17 -4.62 -7.24
C VAL A 96 9.80 -5.78 -6.31
N LEU A 97 8.87 -6.64 -6.73
CA LEU A 97 8.44 -7.78 -5.95
C LEU A 97 9.53 -8.85 -5.79
N ASP A 98 10.48 -8.97 -6.73
CA ASP A 98 11.66 -9.84 -6.56
C ASP A 98 12.58 -9.36 -5.43
N ILE A 99 12.75 -8.04 -5.30
CA ILE A 99 13.48 -7.45 -4.15
C ILE A 99 12.72 -7.71 -2.85
N TYR A 100 11.39 -7.65 -2.89
CA TYR A 100 10.55 -7.92 -1.72
C TYR A 100 10.63 -9.40 -1.32
N GLU A 101 10.67 -10.31 -2.30
CA GLU A 101 10.85 -11.74 -2.04
C GLU A 101 12.16 -12.00 -1.29
N GLU A 102 13.26 -11.37 -1.73
CA GLU A 102 14.53 -11.48 -1.02
C GLU A 102 14.45 -10.88 0.40
N ARG A 103 13.85 -9.69 0.54
CA ARG A 103 13.66 -9.05 1.85
C ARG A 103 12.85 -9.93 2.81
N LEU A 104 11.72 -10.45 2.35
CA LEU A 104 10.77 -11.22 3.14
C LEU A 104 11.23 -12.66 3.38
N SER A 105 12.25 -13.13 2.65
CA SER A 105 12.97 -14.36 3.00
C SER A 105 13.79 -14.23 4.28
N LYS A 106 14.18 -13.00 4.65
CA LYS A 106 15.06 -12.67 5.79
C LYS A 106 14.31 -12.01 6.95
N SER A 107 13.11 -11.51 6.71
CA SER A 107 12.34 -10.67 7.64
C SER A 107 10.86 -10.99 7.52
N LYS A 108 10.12 -11.01 8.64
CA LYS A 108 8.69 -11.35 8.62
C LYS A 108 7.86 -10.30 7.89
N TYR A 109 8.19 -9.03 8.12
CA TYR A 109 7.58 -7.84 7.53
C TYR A 109 8.67 -7.02 6.85
N LEU A 110 8.27 -6.01 6.06
CA LEU A 110 9.22 -5.19 5.31
C LEU A 110 10.18 -4.44 6.25
N ALA A 111 9.68 -3.94 7.38
CA ALA A 111 10.48 -3.19 8.34
C ALA A 111 11.23 -4.06 9.38
N GLY A 112 10.85 -5.32 9.55
CA GLY A 112 11.44 -6.18 10.58
C GLY A 112 10.52 -7.33 10.98
N ASP A 113 10.46 -7.64 12.26
CA ASP A 113 9.61 -8.69 12.84
C ASP A 113 8.22 -8.20 13.29
N PHE A 114 7.93 -6.91 13.12
CA PHE A 114 6.65 -6.27 13.46
C PHE A 114 5.94 -5.68 12.22
N PHE A 115 4.61 -5.73 12.23
CA PHE A 115 3.77 -5.08 11.23
C PHE A 115 3.81 -3.55 11.43
N SER A 116 4.07 -2.81 10.36
CA SER A 116 4.33 -1.37 10.42
C SER A 116 3.56 -0.58 9.36
N LEU A 117 3.76 0.74 9.35
CA LEU A 117 3.26 1.58 8.25
C LEU A 117 3.81 1.15 6.89
N ALA A 118 5.04 0.60 6.85
CA ALA A 118 5.64 0.12 5.62
C ALA A 118 4.88 -1.05 5.00
N ASP A 119 4.19 -1.87 5.79
CA ASP A 119 3.37 -2.97 5.28
C ASP A 119 1.93 -2.51 5.01
N LEU A 120 1.42 -1.64 5.88
CA LEU A 120 0.06 -1.09 5.79
C LEU A 120 -0.15 -0.33 4.48
N SER A 121 0.86 0.41 4.01
CA SER A 121 0.80 1.24 2.79
C SER A 121 0.48 0.44 1.53
N HIS A 122 0.84 -0.84 1.46
CA HIS A 122 0.62 -1.67 0.27
C HIS A 122 -0.82 -2.18 0.14
N LEU A 123 -1.55 -2.28 1.25
CA LEU A 123 -2.87 -2.93 1.30
C LEU A 123 -3.85 -2.44 0.21
N PRO A 124 -4.06 -1.12 0.00
CA PRO A 124 -5.08 -0.65 -0.95
C PRO A 124 -4.78 -1.02 -2.40
N PHE A 125 -3.55 -0.79 -2.86
CA PHE A 125 -3.21 -1.01 -4.27
C PHE A 125 -2.99 -2.49 -4.58
N THR A 126 -2.38 -3.26 -3.68
CA THR A 126 -2.23 -4.71 -3.87
C THR A 126 -3.59 -5.40 -3.99
N LYS A 127 -4.61 -4.95 -3.25
CA LYS A 127 -5.97 -5.51 -3.34
C LYS A 127 -6.57 -5.38 -4.75
N TYR A 128 -6.24 -4.31 -5.49
CA TYR A 128 -6.72 -4.13 -6.86
C TYR A 128 -6.14 -5.16 -7.84
N LEU A 129 -4.99 -5.78 -7.56
CA LEU A 129 -4.46 -6.85 -8.40
C LEU A 129 -5.47 -8.01 -8.51
N ALA A 130 -6.20 -8.32 -7.45
CA ALA A 130 -7.26 -9.33 -7.49
C ALA A 130 -8.41 -8.93 -8.42
N ASP A 131 -8.82 -7.67 -8.38
CA ASP A 131 -9.91 -7.15 -9.21
C ASP A 131 -9.50 -7.07 -10.70
N MET A 132 -8.19 -7.06 -10.99
CA MET A 132 -7.61 -7.08 -12.33
C MET A 132 -7.21 -8.49 -12.81
N GLY A 133 -7.37 -9.54 -11.99
CA GLY A 133 -6.90 -10.89 -12.31
C GLY A 133 -5.37 -11.03 -12.37
N LYS A 134 -4.65 -10.19 -11.61
CA LYS A 134 -3.17 -10.10 -11.61
C LYS A 134 -2.52 -10.57 -10.30
N MET A 135 -3.21 -11.36 -9.48
CA MET A 135 -2.63 -11.87 -8.22
C MET A 135 -1.44 -12.80 -8.43
N TYR A 136 -1.22 -13.38 -9.62
CA TYR A 136 -0.03 -14.17 -9.92
C TYR A 136 1.28 -13.41 -9.60
N LEU A 137 1.30 -12.08 -9.75
CA LEU A 137 2.45 -11.25 -9.37
C LEU A 137 2.83 -11.39 -7.89
N ILE A 138 1.86 -11.65 -7.02
CA ILE A 138 2.06 -11.91 -5.60
C ILE A 138 2.22 -13.41 -5.35
N GLU A 139 1.36 -14.24 -5.95
CA GLU A 139 1.24 -15.67 -5.63
C GLU A 139 2.42 -16.53 -6.11
N GLU A 140 3.12 -16.11 -7.15
CA GLU A 140 4.31 -16.81 -7.67
C GLU A 140 5.57 -16.62 -6.80
N ARG A 141 5.52 -15.72 -5.81
CA ARG A 141 6.62 -15.39 -4.91
C ARG A 141 6.29 -15.86 -3.50
N LYS A 142 7.00 -16.86 -3.00
CA LYS A 142 6.64 -17.60 -1.78
C LYS A 142 6.53 -16.69 -0.56
N HIS A 143 7.53 -15.85 -0.31
CA HIS A 143 7.59 -14.99 0.86
C HIS A 143 6.68 -13.77 0.73
N VAL A 144 6.59 -13.18 -0.46
CA VAL A 144 5.63 -12.11 -0.77
C VAL A 144 4.19 -12.60 -0.60
N LYS A 145 3.85 -13.79 -1.11
CA LYS A 145 2.53 -14.39 -0.93
C LYS A 145 2.21 -14.58 0.55
N ALA A 146 3.12 -15.16 1.33
CA ALA A 146 2.91 -15.39 2.76
C ALA A 146 2.72 -14.06 3.52
N TRP A 147 3.52 -13.04 3.19
CA TRP A 147 3.37 -11.69 3.74
C TRP A 147 2.01 -11.08 3.38
N TRP A 148 1.60 -11.16 2.11
CA TRP A 148 0.29 -10.67 1.67
C TRP A 148 -0.86 -11.37 2.38
N ASP A 149 -0.78 -12.70 2.50
CA ASP A 149 -1.78 -13.50 3.20
C ASP A 149 -1.90 -13.07 4.68
N ASP A 150 -0.79 -12.73 5.35
CA ASP A 150 -0.81 -12.20 6.73
C ASP A 150 -1.46 -10.81 6.77
N ILE A 151 -0.91 -9.83 6.04
CA ILE A 151 -1.32 -8.43 6.17
C ILE A 151 -2.76 -8.19 5.68
N SER A 152 -3.20 -8.90 4.63
CA SER A 152 -4.54 -8.77 4.07
C SER A 152 -5.60 -9.51 4.89
N ASN A 153 -5.20 -10.40 5.82
CA ASN A 153 -6.14 -11.07 6.72
C ASN A 153 -6.38 -10.35 8.04
N ARG A 154 -5.67 -9.24 8.30
CA ARG A 154 -5.80 -8.46 9.54
C ARG A 154 -7.24 -7.96 9.73
N PRO A 155 -7.82 -8.06 10.95
CA PRO A 155 -9.19 -7.61 11.22
C PRO A 155 -9.45 -6.14 10.84
N SER A 156 -8.45 -5.26 11.04
CA SER A 156 -8.53 -3.85 10.67
C SER A 156 -8.72 -3.67 9.16
N TRP A 157 -8.01 -4.45 8.34
CA TRP A 157 -8.15 -4.38 6.88
C TRP A 157 -9.50 -4.92 6.42
N LYS A 158 -9.96 -6.04 6.98
CA LYS A 158 -11.30 -6.57 6.70
C LYS A 158 -12.40 -5.56 7.03
N LYS A 159 -12.21 -4.76 8.08
CA LYS A 159 -13.17 -3.70 8.47
C LYS A 159 -13.27 -2.57 7.45
N VAL A 160 -12.19 -2.27 6.70
CA VAL A 160 -12.22 -1.24 5.64
C VAL A 160 -13.27 -1.59 4.58
N PHE A 161 -13.44 -2.87 4.26
CA PHE A 161 -14.42 -3.33 3.26
C PHE A 161 -15.80 -3.67 3.82
N SER A 162 -15.90 -4.01 5.11
CA SER A 162 -17.21 -4.24 5.74
C SER A 162 -17.93 -2.94 6.08
N SER A 163 -17.18 -1.84 6.20
CA SER A 163 -17.74 -0.51 6.39
C SER A 163 -18.22 0.01 5.03
N ARG A 164 -19.53 0.25 4.88
CA ARG A 164 -20.08 1.01 3.74
C ARG A 164 -19.48 2.41 3.75
N TRP A 165 -18.35 2.61 3.08
CA TRP A 165 -17.79 3.93 2.87
C TRP A 165 -18.41 4.53 1.60
N PRO A 166 -19.14 5.66 1.70
CA PRO A 166 -20.01 6.18 0.64
C PRO A 166 -19.29 6.77 -0.59
N LEU A 167 -17.99 6.51 -0.79
CA LEU A 167 -17.22 7.06 -1.92
C LEU A 167 -17.06 6.10 -3.10
N LEU A 168 -17.75 4.95 -3.09
CA LEU A 168 -17.67 3.94 -4.16
C LEU A 168 -19.06 3.55 -4.74
N GLU A 169 -20.08 4.37 -4.52
CA GLU A 169 -21.30 4.42 -5.33
C GLU A 169 -21.29 5.70 -6.18
#